data_AF-F3B6C5-F1
#
_entry.id   AF-F3B6C5-F1
#
_cell.length_a   1.000
_cell.length_b   1.000
_cell.length_c   1.000
_cell.angle_alpha   90.00
_cell.angle_beta   90.00
_cell.angle_gamma   90.00
#
_symmetry.space_group_name_H-M   'P 1'
#
loop_
_entity.id
_entity.type
_entity.pdbx_description
1 polymer ?
#
loop_
_entity_poly.entity_id
_entity_poly.type
_entity_poly.pdbx_seq_one_letter_code
_entity_poly.pdbx_strand_id
1 'polypeptide(L)' 'MFEIKIKLTTKSCCLIGNQTESFSVGGVDQSTTIDENGRPIIHGSAFKGALRNIVRELEKKRRTRWKKLKNM' A
#
# COMPACT_ATOMS: atom_id res chain seq x y z
N MET A 1 -0.14 22.10 -14.20
CA MET A 1 0.12 20.80 -13.54
C MET A 1 -0.85 20.67 -12.38
N PHE A 2 -1.56 19.56 -12.28
CA PHE A 2 -2.54 19.33 -11.21
C PHE A 2 -1.88 18.51 -10.10
N GLU A 3 -1.96 18.98 -8.87
CA GLU A 3 -1.36 18.34 -7.69
C GLU A 3 -2.45 17.98 -6.68
N ILE A 4 -2.42 16.75 -6.17
CA ILE A 4 -3.31 16.29 -5.11
C ILE A 4 -2.49 16.14 -3.83
N LYS A 5 -2.84 16.91 -2.81
CA LYS A 5 -2.24 16.81 -1.47
C LYS A 5 -3.19 16.04 -0.56
N ILE A 6 -2.69 14.98 0.07
CA ILE A 6 -3.44 14.15 1.02
C ILE A 6 -2.66 13.95 2.31
N LYS A 7 -3.39 13.85 3.41
CA LYS A 7 -2.85 13.42 4.70
C LYS A 7 -3.36 12.01 4.97
N LEU A 8 -2.44 11.08 5.24
CA LEU A 8 -2.76 9.70 5.58
C LEU A 8 -2.68 9.50 7.09
N THR A 9 -3.62 8.73 7.64
CA THR A 9 -3.59 8.32 9.05
C THR A 9 -3.90 6.84 9.10
N THR A 10 -2.97 6.07 9.62
CA THR A 10 -3.12 4.63 9.80
C THR A 10 -4.07 4.38 10.96
N LYS A 11 -5.18 3.67 10.72
CA LYS A 11 -6.13 3.28 11.78
C LYS A 11 -5.67 2.04 12.57
N SER A 12 -4.66 1.35 12.06
CA SER A 12 -4.08 0.13 12.62
C SER A 12 -2.58 0.09 12.32
N CYS A 13 -1.87 -0.90 12.85
CA CYS A 13 -0.47 -1.16 12.48
C CYS A 13 -0.33 -1.30 10.96
N CYS A 14 0.69 -0.66 10.39
CA CYS A 14 0.94 -0.63 8.95
C CYS A 14 2.41 -0.98 8.69
N LEU A 15 2.67 -2.27 8.45
CA LEU A 15 3.98 -2.76 8.08
C LEU A 15 4.22 -2.48 6.59
N ILE A 16 5.27 -1.71 6.30
CA ILE A 16 5.66 -1.38 4.92
C ILE A 16 7.17 -1.56 4.80
N GLY A 17 7.60 -2.44 3.91
CA GLY A 17 9.00 -2.87 3.84
C GLY A 17 9.20 -4.24 4.50
N ASN A 18 10.26 -4.91 4.07
CA ASN A 18 10.67 -6.25 4.53
C ASN A 18 12.19 -6.38 4.40
N GLN A 19 12.94 -5.33 4.73
CA GLN A 19 14.39 -5.44 4.83
C GLN A 19 14.78 -4.83 6.16
N THR A 20 14.79 -5.69 7.18
CA THR A 20 15.62 -5.48 8.36
C THR A 20 17.06 -5.63 7.92
N GLU A 21 17.96 -4.80 8.45
CA GLU A 21 19.39 -5.02 8.28
C GLU A 21 19.76 -6.43 8.77
N SER A 22 20.72 -7.04 8.08
CA SER A 22 21.16 -8.41 8.29
C SER A 22 21.41 -8.70 9.78
N PHE A 23 20.56 -9.55 10.37
CA PHE A 23 20.72 -10.19 11.68
C PHE A 23 21.41 -9.33 12.75
N SER A 24 20.68 -8.37 13.32
CA SER A 24 21.10 -7.72 14.56
C SER A 24 20.82 -8.63 15.77
N VAL A 25 21.80 -8.79 16.66
CA VAL A 25 21.61 -9.52 17.92
C VAL A 25 20.59 -8.75 18.77
N GLY A 26 19.43 -9.35 19.04
CA GLY A 26 18.30 -8.68 19.70
C GLY A 26 17.40 -7.85 18.78
N GLY A 27 17.55 -7.98 17.46
CA GLY A 27 16.69 -7.33 16.48
C GLY A 27 15.30 -7.96 16.35
N VAL A 28 14.46 -7.33 15.53
CA VAL A 28 13.14 -7.86 15.16
C VAL A 28 13.21 -8.55 13.79
N ASP A 29 12.37 -9.57 13.59
CA ASP A 29 12.33 -10.31 12.32
C ASP A 29 11.86 -9.45 11.14
N GLN A 30 10.99 -8.48 11.41
CA GLN A 30 10.35 -7.61 10.41
C GLN A 30 10.12 -6.22 10.99
N SER A 31 10.41 -5.19 10.20
CA SER A 31 10.15 -3.79 10.58
C SER A 31 9.70 -2.97 9.38
N THR A 32 8.93 -1.92 9.66
CA THR A 32 8.59 -0.90 8.66
C THR A 32 9.86 -0.16 8.25
N THR A 33 10.02 0.11 6.96
CA THR A 33 11.13 0.93 6.46
C THR A 33 11.08 2.32 7.08
N ILE A 34 12.26 2.82 7.43
CA ILE A 34 12.47 4.13 8.04
C ILE A 34 13.18 5.07 7.06
N ASP A 35 12.99 6.37 7.25
CA ASP A 35 13.76 7.41 6.58
C ASP A 35 15.12 7.67 7.26
N GLU A 36 15.90 8.61 6.71
CA GLU A 36 17.21 9.01 7.25
C GLU A 36 17.13 9.58 8.68
N ASN A 37 15.95 10.01 9.13
CA ASN A 37 15.71 10.53 10.47
C ASN A 37 15.14 9.45 11.43
N GLY A 38 15.08 8.18 10.99
CA GLY A 38 14.57 7.07 11.78
C GLY A 38 13.03 7.05 11.90
N ARG A 39 12.30 7.74 11.03
CA ARG A 39 10.83 7.78 11.04
C ARG A 39 10.24 6.78 10.05
N PRO A 40 9.13 6.10 10.38
CA PRO A 40 8.49 5.17 9.45
C PRO A 40 7.99 5.89 8.20
N ILE A 41 8.25 5.32 7.03
CA ILE A 41 7.90 5.92 5.73
C ILE A 41 7.01 5.01 4.89
N ILE A 42 6.05 5.62 4.17
CA ILE A 42 5.30 4.96 3.11
C ILE A 42 5.96 5.31 1.77
N HIS A 43 6.65 4.35 1.14
CA HIS A 43 7.23 4.58 -0.18
C HIS A 43 6.15 4.86 -1.24
N GLY A 44 6.42 5.83 -2.12
CA GLY A 44 5.50 6.17 -3.21
C GLY A 44 5.21 5.01 -4.16
N SER A 45 6.19 4.11 -4.35
CA SER A 45 6.01 2.87 -5.13
C SER A 45 5.01 1.92 -4.48
N ALA A 46 5.08 1.72 -3.17
CA ALA A 46 4.15 0.89 -2.41
C ALA A 46 2.73 1.46 -2.47
N PHE A 47 2.58 2.77 -2.23
CA PHE A 47 1.29 3.45 -2.33
C PHE A 47 0.66 3.33 -3.73
N LYS A 48 1.46 3.63 -4.78
CA LYS A 48 1.04 3.50 -6.18
C LYS A 48 0.63 2.07 -6.53
N GLY A 49 1.42 1.07 -6.11
CA GLY A 49 1.15 -0.33 -6.36
C GLY A 49 -0.16 -0.80 -5.73
N ALA A 50 -0.37 -0.47 -4.45
CA ALA A 50 -1.58 -0.80 -3.72
C ALA A 50 -2.82 -0.15 -4.36
N LEU A 51 -2.76 1.16 -4.63
CA LEU A 51 -3.88 1.89 -5.24
C LEU A 51 -4.24 1.32 -6.62
N ARG A 52 -3.23 1.04 -7.45
CA ARG A 52 -3.44 0.42 -8.77
C ARG A 52 -4.19 -0.91 -8.66
N ASN A 53 -3.79 -1.77 -7.72
CA ASN A 53 -4.45 -3.08 -7.55
C ASN A 53 -5.91 -2.93 -7.10
N ILE A 54 -6.19 -2.02 -6.17
CA ILE A 54 -7.55 -1.73 -5.71
C ILE A 54 -8.43 -1.30 -6.90
N VAL A 55 -7.96 -0.34 -7.70
CA VAL A 55 -8.71 0.15 -8.87
C VAL A 55 -8.96 -0.97 -9.88
N ARG A 56 -7.95 -1.79 -10.21
CA ARG A 56 -8.09 -2.93 -11.13
C ARG A 56 -9.15 -3.92 -10.68
N GLU A 57 -9.18 -4.25 -9.38
CA GLU A 57 -10.18 -5.16 -8.82
C GLU A 57 -11.59 -4.57 -8.86
N LEU A 58 -11.74 -3.27 -8.59
CA LEU A 58 -13.03 -2.57 -8.70
C LEU A 58 -13.56 -2.56 -10.14
N GLU A 59 -12.70 -2.30 -11.12
CA GLU A 59 -13.08 -2.34 -12.54
C GLU A 59 -13.50 -3.74 -12.98
N LYS A 60 -12.76 -4.76 -12.56
CA LYS A 60 -13.10 -6.17 -12.82
C LYS A 60 -14.46 -6.54 -12.24
N LYS A 61 -14.71 -6.22 -10.96
CA LYS A 61 -16.00 -6.44 -10.29
C LYS A 61 -17.14 -5.71 -10.99
N ARG A 62 -16.93 -4.46 -11.38
CA ARG A 62 -17.90 -3.68 -12.14
C ARG A 62 -18.22 -4.40 -13.46
N ARG A 63 -17.23 -4.72 -14.29
CA ARG A 63 -17.45 -5.41 -15.57
C ARG A 63 -18.23 -6.72 -15.41
N THR A 64 -17.92 -7.54 -14.39
CA THR A 64 -18.66 -8.78 -14.11
C THR A 64 -20.11 -8.51 -13.74
N ARG A 65 -20.38 -7.50 -12.88
CA ARG A 65 -21.75 -7.09 -12.52
C ARG A 65 -22.55 -6.63 -13.73
N TRP A 66 -21.95 -5.82 -14.59
CA TRP A 66 -22.59 -5.33 -15.82
C TRP A 66 -22.92 -6.46 -16.81
N LYS A 67 -22.06 -7.47 -16.94
CA LYS A 67 -22.36 -8.66 -17.76
C LYS A 67 -23.55 -9.46 -17.21
N LYS A 68 -23.64 -9.62 -15.88
CA LYS A 68 -24.78 -10.31 -15.24
C LYS A 68 -26.10 -9.59 -15.51
N LEU A 69 -26.11 -8.26 -15.47
CA LEU A 69 -27.31 -7.45 -15.73
C LEU A 69 -27.74 -7.44 -17.20
N LYS A 70 -26.83 -7.66 -18.16
CA LYS A 70 -27.16 -7.73 -19.59
C LYS A 70 -27.66 -9.11 -20.05
N ASN A 71 -27.37 -10.14 -19.26
CA ASN A 71 -27.75 -11.53 -19.57
C ASN A 71 -29.01 -11.98 -18.79
N MET A 72 -29.72 -11.02 -18.19
CA MET A 72 -30.97 -11.19 -17.47
C MET A 72 -32.04 -10.38 -18.20
#